data_AF-A0A1X2J2H2-F1
#
_entry.id   AF-A0A1X2J2H2-F1
#
_cell.length_a   1.000
_cell.length_b   1.000
_cell.length_c   1.000
_cell.angle_alpha   90.00
_cell.angle_beta   90.00
_cell.angle_gamma   90.00
#
_symmetry.space_group_name_H-M   'P 1'
#
loop_
_entity.id
_entity.type
_entity.pdbx_description
1 polymer ?
#
loop_
_entity_poly.entity_id
_entity_poly.type
_entity_poly.pdbx_seq_one_letter_code
_entity_poly.pdbx_strand_id
1 'polypeptide(L)'
;MFDEPSSYLDVKQRLNAARIIRSLIASDTYIIVVEHDLSVLDYLSDYICILYGMPSAYGVVTLPASVRDGINIFLDGNIRTENLRFREESLTFKIGEVAEEESVAKHRNYKYPAMTKTMGDFRLDVKAGEFTDSEIVVMLGQNGTGKTTFIRLLAGLLKPDGENQIPELNVSYKPQKISPKFKGTVRMLFIKKIKAAFLNPQFNTDVMKPLNIDNIIDQEVTHLSGGELQRVAIVLALGQPADIYLIDEPSAYLDSEQRIIAAKVIKRFIVHFKRTAFVVEHDFIMATYLADRVVVYDGTPSVHAVANSPQSLLTGMNKFLASLEITFRRDPSNYRPRINKLDSQLDQEQKLSGNYFFMDA
;
A
#
# COMPACT_ATOMS: atom_id res chain seq x y z
N MET A 1 0.07 -24.19 -12.79
CA MET A 1 -0.50 -23.59 -11.58
C MET A 1 0.50 -22.56 -11.08
N PHE A 2 0.02 -21.40 -10.63
CA PHE A 2 0.86 -20.32 -10.09
C PHE A 2 0.35 -19.99 -8.69
N ASP A 3 1.26 -19.99 -7.72
CA ASP A 3 0.95 -19.69 -6.32
C ASP A 3 1.65 -18.38 -5.94
N GLU A 4 0.85 -17.35 -5.68
CA GLU A 4 1.29 -15.97 -5.36
C GLU A 4 2.40 -15.39 -6.28
N PRO A 5 2.24 -15.39 -7.62
CA PRO A 5 3.29 -14.94 -8.54
C PRO A 5 3.65 -13.45 -8.40
N SER A 6 2.80 -12.61 -7.81
CA SER A 6 3.04 -11.17 -7.62
C SER A 6 3.91 -10.82 -6.40
N SER A 7 4.21 -11.78 -5.53
CA SER A 7 4.91 -11.54 -4.27
C SER A 7 6.30 -10.92 -4.49
N TYR A 8 6.60 -9.85 -3.75
CA TYR A 8 7.84 -9.04 -3.83
C TYR A 8 8.15 -8.34 -5.16
N LEU A 9 7.29 -8.48 -6.17
CA LEU A 9 7.46 -7.81 -7.45
C LEU A 9 6.98 -6.36 -7.37
N ASP A 10 7.66 -5.48 -8.10
CA ASP A 10 7.13 -4.13 -8.35
C ASP A 10 5.93 -4.16 -9.29
N VAL A 11 5.25 -3.03 -9.41
CA VAL A 11 4.07 -2.86 -10.24
C VAL A 11 4.29 -3.32 -11.69
N LYS A 12 5.42 -2.96 -12.32
CA LYS A 12 5.70 -3.31 -13.72
C LYS A 12 5.97 -4.80 -13.87
N GLN A 13 6.74 -5.36 -12.94
CA GLN A 13 7.08 -6.79 -12.90
C GLN A 13 5.83 -7.65 -12.67
N ARG A 14 4.93 -7.25 -11.76
CA ARG A 14 3.64 -7.93 -11.54
C ARG A 14 2.82 -8.00 -12.81
N LEU A 15 2.73 -6.88 -13.54
CA LEU A 15 1.93 -6.79 -14.76
C LEU A 15 2.56 -7.57 -15.92
N ASN A 16 3.89 -7.58 -16.01
CA ASN A 16 4.60 -8.43 -16.98
C ASN A 16 4.43 -9.92 -16.66
N ALA A 17 4.56 -10.32 -15.40
CA ALA A 17 4.29 -11.69 -14.98
C ALA A 17 2.84 -12.08 -15.33
N ALA A 18 1.89 -11.17 -15.06
CA ALA A 18 0.49 -11.39 -15.38
C ALA A 18 0.24 -11.56 -16.89
N ARG A 19 0.87 -10.73 -17.73
CA ARG A 19 0.82 -10.85 -19.20
C ARG A 19 1.38 -12.18 -19.68
N ILE A 20 2.51 -12.62 -19.14
CA ILE A 20 3.14 -13.90 -19.50
C ILE A 20 2.23 -15.06 -19.10
N ILE A 21 1.70 -15.07 -17.87
CA ILE A 21 0.78 -16.12 -17.41
C ILE A 21 -0.45 -16.18 -18.32
N ARG A 22 -1.02 -15.03 -18.68
CA ARG A 22 -2.18 -14.96 -19.57
C ARG A 22 -1.87 -15.43 -21.01
N SER A 23 -0.64 -15.26 -21.48
CA SER A 23 -0.22 -15.74 -22.81
C SER A 23 -0.16 -17.27 -22.93
N LEU A 24 -0.13 -18.00 -21.80
CA LEU A 24 -0.14 -19.46 -21.77
C LEU A 24 -1.53 -20.06 -21.98
N ILE A 25 -2.58 -19.23 -22.05
CA ILE A 25 -3.95 -19.66 -22.29
C ILE A 25 -4.05 -20.23 -23.71
N ALA A 26 -4.26 -21.54 -23.82
CA ALA A 26 -4.59 -22.24 -25.05
C ALA A 26 -5.81 -23.14 -24.83
N SER A 27 -6.38 -23.70 -25.90
CA SER A 27 -7.61 -24.51 -25.84
C SER A 27 -7.48 -25.79 -24.99
N ASP A 28 -6.27 -26.25 -24.73
CA ASP A 28 -5.94 -27.48 -24.02
C ASP A 28 -5.21 -27.24 -22.67
N THR A 29 -5.04 -25.99 -22.24
CA THR A 29 -4.29 -25.65 -21.03
C THR A 29 -5.21 -25.15 -19.91
N TYR A 30 -5.09 -25.75 -18.73
CA TYR A 30 -5.74 -25.27 -17.51
C TYR A 30 -4.74 -24.46 -16.67
N ILE A 31 -5.12 -23.22 -16.34
CA ILE A 31 -4.31 -22.33 -15.51
C ILE A 31 -5.09 -22.01 -14.23
N ILE A 32 -4.48 -22.34 -13.10
CA ILE A 32 -4.95 -21.96 -11.76
C ILE A 32 -3.94 -20.98 -11.19
N VAL A 33 -4.43 -19.87 -10.66
CA VAL A 33 -3.63 -18.82 -10.02
C VAL A 33 -4.21 -18.52 -8.64
N VAL A 34 -3.35 -18.44 -7.63
CA VAL A 34 -3.67 -17.89 -6.31
C VAL A 34 -3.01 -16.53 -6.19
N GLU A 35 -3.76 -15.50 -5.79
CA GLU A 35 -3.27 -14.12 -5.68
C GLU A 35 -3.93 -13.37 -4.52
N HIS A 36 -3.14 -12.47 -3.91
CA HIS A 36 -3.62 -11.55 -2.88
C HIS A 36 -3.75 -10.11 -3.41
N ASP A 37 -3.14 -9.78 -4.55
CA ASP A 37 -3.31 -8.49 -5.21
C ASP A 37 -4.57 -8.51 -6.09
N LEU A 38 -5.64 -7.86 -5.63
CA LEU A 38 -6.92 -7.81 -6.34
C LEU A 38 -6.82 -7.14 -7.72
N SER A 39 -5.85 -6.25 -7.93
CA SER A 39 -5.65 -5.60 -9.24
C SER A 39 -5.05 -6.58 -10.24
N VAL A 40 -4.04 -7.34 -9.80
CA VAL A 40 -3.42 -8.40 -10.61
C VAL A 40 -4.41 -9.54 -10.87
N LEU A 41 -5.19 -9.93 -9.86
CA LEU A 41 -6.22 -10.96 -9.98
C LEU A 41 -7.31 -10.55 -10.98
N ASP A 42 -7.74 -9.29 -10.99
CA ASP A 42 -8.72 -8.76 -11.97
C ASP A 42 -8.19 -8.80 -13.42
N TYR A 43 -6.87 -8.61 -13.59
CA TYR A 43 -6.21 -8.71 -14.89
C TYR A 43 -5.99 -10.16 -15.35
N LEU A 44 -5.63 -11.05 -14.44
CA LEU A 44 -5.25 -12.43 -14.74
C LEU A 44 -6.46 -13.30 -15.06
N SER A 45 -7.48 -13.21 -14.22
CA SER A 45 -8.54 -14.21 -14.18
C SER A 45 -9.66 -13.91 -15.17
N ASP A 46 -10.36 -14.98 -15.57
CA ASP A 46 -11.67 -14.89 -16.24
C ASP A 46 -12.79 -15.40 -15.33
N TYR A 47 -12.45 -16.29 -14.38
CA TYR A 47 -13.29 -16.76 -13.29
C TYR A 47 -12.54 -16.64 -11.96
N ILE A 48 -13.28 -16.41 -10.87
CA ILE A 48 -12.72 -16.32 -9.51
C ILE A 48 -13.49 -17.26 -8.59
N CYS A 49 -12.74 -17.98 -7.74
CA CYS A 49 -13.26 -18.69 -6.58
C CYS A 49 -12.76 -17.98 -5.32
N ILE A 50 -13.65 -17.79 -4.34
CA ILE A 50 -13.31 -17.18 -3.07
C ILE A 50 -13.07 -18.30 -2.06
N LEU A 51 -12.01 -18.17 -1.27
CA LEU A 51 -11.76 -19.02 -0.12
C LEU A 51 -12.13 -18.23 1.14
N TYR A 52 -13.04 -18.78 1.94
CA TYR A 52 -13.47 -18.17 3.21
C TYR A 52 -13.50 -19.22 4.32
N GLY A 53 -13.45 -18.78 5.57
CA GLY A 53 -13.47 -19.66 6.73
C GLY A 53 -12.76 -19.05 7.92
N MET A 54 -12.30 -19.89 8.83
CA MET A 54 -11.53 -19.46 10.00
C MET A 54 -10.07 -19.85 9.81
N PRO A 55 -9.13 -18.88 9.79
CA PRO A 55 -7.71 -19.16 9.61
C PRO A 55 -7.20 -20.22 10.59
N SER A 56 -6.42 -21.18 10.08
CA SER A 56 -5.89 -22.33 10.84
C SER A 56 -6.94 -23.31 11.40
N ALA A 57 -8.23 -23.16 11.08
CA ALA A 57 -9.29 -24.08 11.51
C ALA A 57 -10.00 -24.75 10.32
N TYR A 58 -10.57 -23.98 9.40
CA TYR A 58 -11.22 -24.52 8.20
C TYR A 58 -11.26 -23.49 7.06
N GLY A 59 -11.38 -23.98 5.83
CA GLY A 59 -11.58 -23.16 4.63
C GLY A 59 -12.58 -23.82 3.68
N VAL A 60 -13.45 -23.01 3.09
CA VAL A 60 -14.47 -23.41 2.11
C VAL A 60 -14.20 -22.66 0.80
N VAL A 61 -14.35 -23.35 -0.32
CA VAL A 61 -14.16 -22.79 -1.67
C VAL A 61 -15.54 -22.55 -2.28
N THR A 62 -15.80 -21.34 -2.76
CA THR A 62 -17.05 -21.03 -3.45
C THR A 62 -17.06 -21.62 -4.87
N LEU A 63 -18.27 -21.73 -5.44
CA LEU A 63 -18.40 -21.96 -6.88
C LEU A 63 -17.72 -20.83 -7.69
N PRO A 64 -17.24 -21.12 -8.91
CA PRO A 64 -16.64 -20.11 -9.78
C PRO A 64 -17.64 -19.00 -10.12
N ALA A 65 -17.23 -17.75 -9.91
CA ALA A 65 -17.99 -16.56 -10.28
C ALA A 65 -17.26 -15.77 -11.38
N SER A 66 -17.95 -14.84 -12.01
CA SER A 66 -17.29 -13.85 -12.88
C SER A 66 -16.29 -13.05 -12.04
N VAL A 67 -15.20 -12.59 -12.67
CA VAL A 67 -14.15 -11.82 -11.97
C VAL A 67 -14.71 -10.60 -11.23
N ARG A 68 -15.63 -9.89 -11.87
CA ARG A 68 -16.26 -8.69 -11.28
C ARG A 68 -17.08 -9.06 -10.06
N ASP A 69 -17.97 -10.05 -10.19
CA ASP A 69 -18.89 -10.42 -9.12
C ASP A 69 -18.13 -11.07 -7.96
N GLY A 70 -17.14 -11.92 -8.25
CA GLY A 70 -16.30 -12.57 -7.24
C GLY A 70 -15.54 -11.57 -6.38
N ILE A 71 -14.87 -10.57 -6.99
CA ILE A 71 -14.18 -9.53 -6.23
C ILE A 71 -15.17 -8.68 -5.43
N ASN A 72 -16.33 -8.35 -6.00
CA ASN A 72 -17.33 -7.55 -5.29
C ASN A 72 -17.95 -8.31 -4.11
N ILE A 73 -18.25 -9.61 -4.25
CA ILE A 73 -18.68 -10.48 -3.15
C ILE A 73 -17.59 -10.53 -2.05
N PHE A 74 -16.33 -10.65 -2.45
CA PHE A 74 -15.20 -10.63 -1.52
C PHE A 74 -15.12 -9.31 -0.73
N LEU A 75 -15.30 -8.18 -1.40
CA LEU A 75 -15.29 -6.84 -0.79
C LEU A 75 -16.57 -6.52 0.01
N ASP A 76 -17.71 -7.10 -0.35
CA ASP A 76 -18.94 -6.99 0.43
C ASP A 76 -18.88 -7.80 1.72
N GLY A 77 -18.10 -8.89 1.75
CA GLY A 77 -18.01 -9.78 2.92
C GLY A 77 -19.19 -10.74 3.04
N ASN A 78 -20.01 -10.86 1.99
CA ASN A 78 -21.27 -11.59 2.03
C ASN A 78 -21.55 -12.33 0.71
N ILE A 79 -21.67 -13.66 0.79
CA ILE A 79 -22.01 -14.55 -0.32
C ILE A 79 -23.53 -14.68 -0.35
N ARG A 80 -24.17 -13.82 -1.15
CA ARG A 80 -25.64 -13.72 -1.21
C ARG A 80 -26.33 -15.03 -1.61
N THR A 81 -25.71 -15.81 -2.50
CA THR A 81 -26.26 -17.09 -2.98
C THR A 81 -26.30 -18.17 -1.90
N GLU A 82 -25.39 -18.09 -0.94
CA GLU A 82 -25.30 -19.05 0.18
C GLU A 82 -25.88 -18.48 1.47
N ASN A 83 -26.41 -17.25 1.42
CA ASN A 83 -26.86 -16.47 2.57
C ASN A 83 -25.84 -16.45 3.73
N LEU A 84 -24.55 -16.36 3.37
CA LEU A 84 -23.45 -16.48 4.31
C LEU A 84 -22.61 -15.19 4.32
N ARG A 85 -22.58 -14.55 5.48
CA ARG A 85 -21.71 -13.40 5.76
C ARG A 85 -20.44 -13.89 6.46
N PHE A 86 -19.29 -13.77 5.80
CA PHE A 86 -17.99 -14.13 6.37
C PHE A 86 -17.24 -12.93 6.95
N ARG A 87 -17.73 -11.70 6.73
CA ARG A 87 -17.21 -10.47 7.34
C ARG A 87 -18.32 -9.51 7.75
N GLU A 88 -18.19 -8.88 8.92
CA GLU A 88 -19.21 -7.98 9.47
C GLU A 88 -19.34 -6.67 8.66
N GLU A 89 -18.21 -6.07 8.29
CA GLU A 89 -18.14 -4.80 7.56
C GLU A 89 -17.75 -5.00 6.09
N SER A 90 -18.30 -4.16 5.20
CA SER A 90 -17.87 -4.13 3.80
C SER A 90 -16.62 -3.25 3.62
N LEU A 91 -15.84 -3.57 2.60
CA LEU A 91 -14.65 -2.82 2.21
C LEU A 91 -15.01 -1.92 1.03
N THR A 92 -15.24 -0.63 1.32
CA THR A 92 -15.54 0.39 0.32
C THR A 92 -14.32 1.28 0.08
N PHE A 93 -14.11 1.69 -1.18
CA PHE A 93 -13.00 2.54 -1.60
C PHE A 93 -13.44 3.96 -1.92
N LYS A 94 -14.36 4.49 -1.09
CA LYS A 94 -14.78 5.88 -1.23
C LYS A 94 -13.58 6.80 -0.93
N ILE A 95 -13.06 7.39 -1.99
CA ILE A 95 -12.05 8.44 -1.93
C ILE A 95 -12.82 9.73 -1.68
N GLY A 96 -12.93 10.19 -0.44
CA GLY A 96 -13.36 11.57 -0.16
C GLY A 96 -14.42 11.84 0.90
N GLU A 97 -14.97 10.88 1.64
CA GLU A 97 -16.00 11.20 2.67
C GLU A 97 -15.44 11.59 4.06
N VAL A 98 -14.14 11.90 4.19
CA VAL A 98 -13.57 12.43 5.44
C VAL A 98 -12.94 13.80 5.19
N ALA A 99 -13.76 14.75 4.75
CA ALA A 99 -13.40 16.17 4.76
C ALA A 99 -14.67 17.04 4.68
N GLU A 100 -15.59 16.88 5.63
CA GLU A 100 -16.46 18.00 6.01
C GLU A 100 -16.00 18.56 7.36
N GLU A 101 -15.43 19.76 7.24
CA GLU A 101 -15.34 20.85 8.21
C GLU A 101 -14.55 20.66 9.51
N GLU A 102 -13.32 21.19 9.50
CA GLU A 102 -12.96 22.22 10.48
C GLU A 102 -11.95 23.22 9.88
N SER A 103 -12.27 24.50 10.04
CA SER A 103 -11.56 25.68 9.54
C SER A 103 -10.03 25.58 9.58
N VAL A 104 -9.40 26.02 8.49
CA VAL A 104 -7.95 26.19 8.24
C VAL A 104 -7.22 26.76 9.46
N ALA A 105 -6.82 25.89 10.38
CA ALA A 105 -5.75 26.15 11.31
C ALA A 105 -4.45 26.07 10.50
N LYS A 106 -3.58 27.08 10.62
CA LYS A 106 -2.30 27.22 9.91
C LYS A 106 -1.59 25.86 9.69
N HIS A 107 -1.73 25.29 8.49
CA HIS A 107 -1.02 24.10 8.09
C HIS A 107 0.49 24.34 8.22
N ARG A 108 1.19 23.46 8.94
CA ARG A 108 2.65 23.51 8.96
C ARG A 108 3.17 23.04 7.62
N ASN A 109 3.79 23.94 6.88
CA ASN A 109 4.47 23.61 5.63
C ASN A 109 5.92 23.19 5.92
N TYR A 110 6.21 21.93 5.70
CA TYR A 110 7.56 21.39 5.72
C TYR A 110 8.12 21.37 4.30
N LYS A 111 9.44 21.52 4.19
CA LYS A 111 10.15 21.51 2.90
C LYS A 111 11.39 20.66 3.02
N TYR A 112 11.69 19.92 1.97
CA TYR A 112 12.98 19.24 1.81
C TYR A 112 13.70 19.81 0.58
N PRO A 113 15.02 20.10 0.69
CA PRO A 113 15.79 20.62 -0.42
C PRO A 113 16.00 19.55 -1.50
N ALA A 114 16.47 19.98 -2.66
CA ALA A 114 16.97 19.04 -3.65
C ALA A 114 18.17 18.27 -3.07
N MET A 115 18.25 16.97 -3.30
CA MET A 115 19.29 16.11 -2.76
C MET A 115 19.79 15.16 -3.83
N THR A 116 21.08 14.84 -3.80
CA THR A 116 21.65 13.78 -4.63
C THR A 116 22.28 12.75 -3.72
N LYS A 117 22.08 11.47 -4.06
CA LYS A 117 22.72 10.35 -3.38
C LYS A 117 23.22 9.33 -4.38
N THR A 118 24.49 8.98 -4.26
CA THR A 118 25.17 7.97 -5.06
C THR A 118 25.50 6.78 -4.16
N MET A 119 25.19 5.58 -4.64
CA MET A 119 25.46 4.32 -3.96
C MET A 119 26.05 3.32 -4.96
N GLY A 120 27.38 3.24 -5.01
CA GLY A 120 28.07 2.47 -6.04
C GLY A 120 27.76 3.04 -7.42
N ASP A 121 27.22 2.21 -8.31
CA ASP A 121 26.87 2.58 -9.69
C ASP A 121 25.51 3.28 -9.83
N PHE A 122 24.71 3.32 -8.74
CA PHE A 122 23.38 3.91 -8.74
C PHE A 122 23.40 5.35 -8.25
N ARG A 123 22.74 6.26 -8.99
CA ARG A 123 22.54 7.65 -8.61
C ARG A 123 21.05 8.00 -8.48
N LEU A 124 20.68 8.57 -7.33
CA LEU A 124 19.35 9.11 -7.05
C LEU A 124 19.42 10.64 -6.97
N ASP A 125 18.66 11.32 -7.82
CA ASP A 125 18.42 12.77 -7.72
C ASP A 125 17.00 13.03 -7.21
N VAL A 126 16.89 13.71 -6.07
CA VAL A 126 15.63 14.11 -5.44
C VAL A 126 15.39 15.59 -5.74
N LYS A 127 14.28 15.90 -6.40
CA LYS A 127 13.85 17.29 -6.59
C LYS A 127 13.34 17.86 -5.27
N ALA A 128 13.54 19.16 -5.04
CA ALA A 128 12.98 19.82 -3.87
C ALA A 128 11.46 19.66 -3.85
N GLY A 129 10.89 19.52 -2.65
CA GLY A 129 9.46 19.33 -2.47
C GLY A 129 8.97 19.92 -1.16
N GLU A 130 7.66 20.11 -1.10
CA GLU A 130 6.96 20.61 0.07
C GLU A 130 5.81 19.68 0.44
N PHE A 131 5.57 19.57 1.73
CA PHE A 131 4.52 18.74 2.30
C PHE A 131 3.87 19.43 3.49
N THR A 132 2.58 19.17 3.72
CA THR A 132 1.81 19.76 4.81
C THR A 132 1.68 18.81 6.00
N ASP A 133 1.11 19.28 7.10
CA ASP A 133 0.55 18.39 8.11
C ASP A 133 -0.74 17.73 7.60
N SER A 134 -1.10 16.59 8.19
CA SER A 134 -2.31 15.83 7.88
C SER A 134 -2.41 15.32 6.43
N GLU A 135 -1.29 15.23 5.70
CA GLU A 135 -1.27 14.63 4.36
C GLU A 135 -0.46 13.33 4.31
N ILE A 136 -0.87 12.45 3.39
CA ILE A 136 -0.17 11.22 3.07
C ILE A 136 0.41 11.33 1.67
N VAL A 137 1.74 11.25 1.59
CA VAL A 137 2.50 11.25 0.35
C VAL A 137 2.90 9.82 0.00
N VAL A 138 2.35 9.27 -1.08
CA VAL A 138 2.71 7.93 -1.56
C VAL A 138 3.85 8.01 -2.56
N MET A 139 4.84 7.12 -2.43
CA MET A 139 5.98 7.02 -3.33
C MET A 139 5.77 5.86 -4.30
N LEU A 140 5.66 6.18 -5.60
CA LEU A 140 5.40 5.21 -6.67
C LEU A 140 6.59 5.11 -7.62
N GLY A 141 7.01 3.89 -7.93
CA GLY A 141 8.13 3.63 -8.84
C GLY A 141 8.48 2.15 -8.91
N GLN A 142 9.28 1.78 -9.91
CA GLN A 142 9.84 0.42 -10.05
C GLN A 142 10.81 0.09 -8.90
N ASN A 143 11.11 -1.19 -8.70
CA ASN A 143 12.17 -1.59 -7.79
C ASN A 143 13.52 -1.11 -8.29
N GLY A 144 14.41 -0.73 -7.37
CA GLY A 144 15.72 -0.17 -7.73
C GLY A 144 15.71 1.29 -8.20
N THR A 145 14.61 2.03 -8.08
CA THR A 145 14.57 3.49 -8.34
C THR A 145 14.96 4.34 -7.13
N GLY A 146 15.34 3.73 -6.01
CA GLY A 146 15.82 4.46 -4.83
C GLY A 146 14.73 4.92 -3.85
N LYS A 147 13.52 4.34 -3.88
CA LYS A 147 12.42 4.66 -2.94
C LYS A 147 12.83 4.56 -1.46
N THR A 148 13.35 3.39 -1.07
CA THR A 148 13.89 3.15 0.28
C THR A 148 15.08 4.07 0.59
N THR A 149 15.89 4.41 -0.42
CA THR A 149 17.01 5.35 -0.26
C THR A 149 16.48 6.74 0.09
N PHE A 150 15.44 7.23 -0.59
CA PHE A 150 14.82 8.52 -0.27
C PHE A 150 14.21 8.53 1.13
N ILE A 151 13.49 7.47 1.52
CA ILE A 151 12.98 7.33 2.89
C ILE A 151 14.11 7.39 3.91
N ARG A 152 15.24 6.71 3.68
CA ARG A 152 16.38 6.73 4.61
C ARG A 152 17.08 8.09 4.67
N LEU A 153 17.07 8.86 3.58
CA LEU A 153 17.50 10.26 3.60
C LEU A 153 16.58 11.07 4.52
N LEU A 154 15.26 11.00 4.31
CA LEU A 154 14.29 11.69 5.15
C LEU A 154 14.34 11.27 6.62
N ALA A 155 14.67 10.01 6.91
CA ALA A 155 14.84 9.47 8.26
C ALA A 155 16.14 9.94 8.95
N GLY A 156 17.05 10.61 8.24
CA GLY A 156 18.40 10.94 8.73
C GLY A 156 19.33 9.74 8.88
N LEU A 157 18.93 8.55 8.41
CA LEU A 157 19.73 7.33 8.44
C LEU A 157 20.83 7.32 7.36
N LEU A 158 20.62 8.09 6.29
CA LEU A 158 21.61 8.33 5.24
C LEU A 158 21.80 9.84 5.06
N LYS A 159 23.04 10.25 4.81
CA LYS A 159 23.37 11.64 4.46
C LYS A 159 23.42 11.80 2.94
N PRO A 160 22.90 12.91 2.37
CA PRO A 160 23.10 13.23 0.96
C PRO A 160 24.59 13.45 0.66
N ASP A 161 24.98 13.37 -0.62
CA ASP A 161 26.39 13.53 -1.02
C ASP A 161 26.85 15.00 -0.98
N GLY A 162 25.92 15.96 -0.96
CA GLY A 162 26.20 17.39 -0.81
C GLY A 162 26.02 17.91 0.62
N GLU A 163 26.28 19.21 0.83
CA GLU A 163 26.16 19.88 2.13
C GLU A 163 24.71 20.17 2.57
N ASN A 164 23.71 19.79 1.76
CA ASN A 164 22.30 20.06 2.05
C ASN A 164 21.88 19.29 3.31
N GLN A 165 21.71 20.03 4.41
CA GLN A 165 21.17 19.49 5.65
C GLN A 165 19.64 19.39 5.54
N ILE A 166 19.12 18.21 5.83
CA ILE A 166 17.69 17.99 6.00
C ILE A 166 17.32 18.56 7.37
N PRO A 167 16.20 19.29 7.52
CA PRO A 167 15.74 19.75 8.82
C PRO A 167 15.65 18.56 9.80
N GLU A 168 16.07 18.75 11.05
CA GLU A 168 15.84 17.75 12.10
C GLU A 168 14.33 17.64 12.33
N LEU A 169 13.75 16.57 11.78
CA LEU A 169 12.34 16.24 11.92
C LEU A 169 12.24 15.04 12.86
N ASN A 170 11.25 15.06 13.74
CA ASN A 170 10.98 13.90 14.58
C ASN A 170 10.28 12.83 13.74
N VAL A 171 11.02 11.78 13.38
CA VAL A 171 10.59 10.77 12.42
C VAL A 171 10.41 9.41 13.08
N SER A 172 9.31 8.73 12.76
CA SER A 172 9.12 7.30 13.01
C SER A 172 9.29 6.52 11.71
N TYR A 173 10.05 5.43 11.73
CA TYR A 173 10.35 4.64 10.53
C TYR A 173 9.96 3.17 10.68
N LYS A 174 9.12 2.69 9.75
CA LYS A 174 8.87 1.26 9.50
C LYS A 174 9.73 0.80 8.32
N PRO A 175 10.71 -0.10 8.54
CA PRO A 175 11.55 -0.62 7.48
C PRO A 175 10.84 -1.65 6.60
N GLN A 176 11.25 -1.75 5.33
CA GLN A 176 10.77 -2.74 4.37
C GLN A 176 11.00 -4.18 4.87
N LYS A 177 12.25 -4.50 5.22
CA LYS A 177 12.64 -5.81 5.76
C LYS A 177 12.53 -5.80 7.28
N ILE A 178 11.63 -6.61 7.81
CA ILE A 178 11.48 -6.81 9.25
C ILE A 178 12.06 -8.18 9.61
N SER A 179 12.90 -8.21 10.63
CA SER A 179 13.46 -9.44 11.18
C SER A 179 13.17 -9.50 12.68
N PRO A 180 12.65 -10.62 13.21
CA PRO A 180 12.34 -10.73 14.63
C PRO A 180 13.65 -10.89 15.42
N LYS A 181 14.20 -9.77 15.89
CA LYS A 181 15.44 -9.75 16.71
C LYS A 181 15.16 -9.64 18.21
N PHE A 182 13.92 -9.34 18.60
CA PHE A 182 13.57 -9.14 19.99
C PHE A 182 13.26 -10.48 20.67
N LYS A 183 13.96 -10.77 21.77
CA LYS A 183 13.69 -11.93 22.61
C LYS A 183 12.65 -11.56 23.67
N GLY A 184 11.46 -12.12 23.56
CA GLY A 184 10.32 -11.87 24.45
C GLY A 184 9.00 -11.77 23.69
N THR A 185 7.92 -11.50 24.44
CA THR A 185 6.58 -11.38 23.84
C THR A 185 6.35 -10.04 23.17
N VAL A 186 5.34 -9.98 22.30
CA VAL A 186 4.88 -8.74 21.66
C VAL A 186 4.51 -7.68 22.71
N ARG A 187 3.85 -8.09 23.80
CA ARG A 187 3.54 -7.22 24.95
C ARG A 187 4.78 -6.54 25.52
N MET A 188 5.85 -7.32 25.77
CA MET A 188 7.11 -6.79 26.31
C MET A 188 7.74 -5.79 25.33
N LEU A 189 7.67 -6.08 24.03
CA LEU A 189 8.17 -5.18 22.99
C LEU A 189 7.41 -3.84 22.98
N PHE A 190 6.07 -3.85 23.06
CA PHE A 190 5.27 -2.63 23.10
C PHE A 190 5.48 -1.83 24.38
N ILE A 191 5.51 -2.46 25.55
CA ILE A 191 5.80 -1.77 26.81
C ILE A 191 7.19 -1.13 26.76
N LYS A 192 8.17 -1.77 26.12
CA LYS A 192 9.52 -1.23 26.00
C LYS A 192 9.63 -0.05 25.03
N LYS A 193 8.90 -0.08 23.91
CA LYS A 193 9.08 0.89 22.81
C LYS A 193 8.00 1.97 22.75
N ILE A 194 6.77 1.65 23.10
CA ILE A 194 5.59 2.50 22.89
C ILE A 194 4.66 2.50 24.11
N LYS A 195 5.21 2.44 25.35
CA LYS A 195 4.43 2.35 26.61
C LYS A 195 3.26 3.32 26.68
N ALA A 196 3.49 4.59 26.35
CA ALA A 196 2.47 5.62 26.42
C ALA A 196 1.32 5.38 25.43
N ALA A 197 1.64 5.01 24.18
CA ALA A 197 0.64 4.68 23.16
C ALA A 197 -0.10 3.38 23.51
N PHE A 198 0.61 2.36 23.99
CA PHE A 198 0.03 1.08 24.39
C PHE A 198 -1.01 1.21 25.52
N LEU A 199 -0.80 2.14 26.45
CA LEU A 199 -1.75 2.42 27.54
C LEU A 199 -2.90 3.35 27.12
N ASN A 200 -2.82 3.98 25.95
CA ASN A 200 -3.85 4.90 25.48
C ASN A 200 -5.05 4.12 24.91
N PRO A 201 -6.27 4.25 25.49
CA PRO A 201 -7.46 3.56 24.99
C PRO A 201 -7.81 3.91 23.54
N GLN A 202 -7.54 5.15 23.13
CA GLN A 202 -7.79 5.61 21.76
C GLN A 202 -6.87 4.90 20.76
N PHE A 203 -5.58 4.79 21.08
CA PHE A 203 -4.62 4.06 20.23
C PHE A 203 -4.98 2.58 20.12
N ASN A 204 -5.45 2.00 21.22
CA ASN A 204 -5.90 0.61 21.22
C ASN A 204 -7.11 0.41 20.26
N THR A 205 -8.08 1.31 20.31
CA THR A 205 -9.29 1.26 19.46
C THR A 205 -9.01 1.59 18.00
N ASP A 206 -8.17 2.58 17.72
CA ASP A 206 -7.88 3.05 16.36
C ASP A 206 -6.85 2.19 15.62
N VAL A 207 -5.90 1.57 16.35
CA VAL A 207 -4.74 0.89 15.76
C VAL A 207 -4.65 -0.58 16.15
N MET A 208 -4.70 -0.92 17.44
CA MET A 208 -4.40 -2.28 17.90
C MET A 208 -5.52 -3.29 17.63
N LYS A 209 -6.77 -2.95 17.95
CA LYS A 209 -7.93 -3.81 17.71
C LYS A 209 -8.16 -4.07 16.22
N PRO A 210 -8.15 -3.06 15.33
CA PRO A 210 -8.36 -3.31 13.90
C PRO A 210 -7.24 -4.18 13.30
N LEU A 211 -5.99 -3.99 13.73
CA LEU A 211 -4.87 -4.86 13.32
C LEU A 211 -4.85 -6.22 14.04
N ASN A 212 -5.88 -6.52 14.84
CA ASN A 212 -6.08 -7.79 15.53
C ASN A 212 -4.85 -8.24 16.35
N ILE A 213 -4.27 -7.28 17.09
CA ILE A 213 -3.05 -7.46 17.88
C ILE A 213 -3.31 -8.26 19.16
N ASP A 214 -4.54 -8.22 19.68
CA ASP A 214 -4.92 -8.91 20.92
C ASP A 214 -4.67 -10.42 20.85
N ASN A 215 -4.82 -11.04 19.66
CA ASN A 215 -4.57 -12.47 19.45
C ASN A 215 -3.09 -12.86 19.47
N ILE A 216 -2.18 -11.91 19.24
CA ILE A 216 -0.73 -12.15 19.13
C ILE A 216 0.08 -11.49 20.25
N ILE A 217 -0.57 -10.73 21.14
CA ILE A 217 0.10 -9.88 22.13
C ILE A 217 0.96 -10.68 23.12
N ASP A 218 0.54 -11.89 23.47
CA ASP A 218 1.24 -12.77 24.41
C ASP A 218 2.16 -13.79 23.72
N GLN A 219 2.20 -13.80 22.38
CA GLN A 219 3.10 -14.65 21.62
C GLN A 219 4.52 -14.08 21.57
N GLU A 220 5.50 -14.96 21.37
CA GLU A 220 6.90 -14.56 21.16
C GLU A 220 7.11 -13.96 19.79
N VAL A 221 7.85 -12.84 19.73
CA VAL A 221 8.11 -12.12 18.47
C VAL A 221 8.83 -12.99 17.44
N THR A 222 9.63 -13.96 17.90
CA THR A 222 10.37 -14.91 17.06
C THR A 222 9.51 -15.99 16.42
N HIS A 223 8.29 -16.24 16.93
CA HIS A 223 7.38 -17.26 16.42
C HIS A 223 6.27 -16.69 15.53
N LEU A 224 6.20 -15.37 15.38
CA LEU A 224 5.20 -14.72 14.54
C LEU A 224 5.40 -15.05 13.06
N SER A 225 4.29 -15.23 12.35
CA SER A 225 4.27 -15.27 10.89
C SER A 225 4.67 -13.90 10.29
N GLY A 226 4.98 -13.89 8.99
CA GLY A 226 5.35 -12.65 8.28
C GLY A 226 4.27 -11.56 8.37
N GLY A 227 3.00 -11.93 8.18
CA GLY A 227 1.87 -11.00 8.29
C GLY A 227 1.64 -10.49 9.72
N GLU A 228 1.77 -11.36 10.72
CA GLU A 228 1.70 -10.95 12.13
C GLU A 228 2.82 -9.98 12.50
N LEU A 229 4.06 -10.30 12.11
CA LEU A 229 5.22 -9.46 12.34
C LEU A 229 5.08 -8.10 11.64
N GLN A 230 4.51 -8.07 10.44
CA GLN A 230 4.21 -6.86 9.70
C GLN A 230 3.21 -5.97 10.45
N ARG A 231 2.12 -6.54 10.97
CA ARG A 231 1.13 -5.79 11.78
C ARG A 231 1.78 -5.22 13.04
N VAL A 232 2.61 -5.99 13.74
CA VAL A 232 3.38 -5.50 14.90
C VAL A 232 4.30 -4.33 14.51
N ALA A 233 4.97 -4.39 13.35
CA ALA A 233 5.83 -3.30 12.90
C ALA A 233 5.07 -2.02 12.55
N ILE A 234 3.87 -2.13 11.97
CA ILE A 234 2.99 -0.98 11.71
C ILE A 234 2.59 -0.33 13.05
N VAL A 235 2.15 -1.12 14.04
CA VAL A 235 1.78 -0.62 15.38
C VAL A 235 2.96 0.06 16.06
N LEU A 236 4.17 -0.52 15.98
CA LEU A 236 5.38 0.08 16.55
C LEU A 236 5.70 1.42 15.93
N ALA A 237 5.57 1.53 14.60
CA ALA A 237 5.83 2.78 13.91
C ALA A 237 4.82 3.85 14.32
N LEU A 238 3.52 3.54 14.29
CA LEU A 238 2.46 4.49 14.66
C LEU A 238 2.49 4.87 16.16
N GLY A 239 2.93 3.96 17.03
CA GLY A 239 3.00 4.19 18.48
C GLY A 239 4.19 5.06 18.92
N GLN A 240 5.18 5.28 18.06
CA GLN A 240 6.27 6.21 18.36
C GLN A 240 5.80 7.67 18.18
N PRO A 241 6.10 8.57 19.13
CA PRO A 241 5.76 9.97 18.98
C PRO A 241 6.63 10.59 17.89
N ALA A 242 6.04 10.88 16.73
CA ALA A 242 6.72 11.48 15.59
C ALA A 242 5.82 12.51 14.90
N ASP A 243 6.44 13.48 14.23
CA ASP A 243 5.73 14.41 13.36
C ASP A 243 5.53 13.81 11.96
N ILE A 244 6.50 12.99 11.53
CA ILE A 244 6.50 12.34 10.22
C ILE A 244 6.67 10.83 10.38
N TYR A 245 5.80 10.08 9.72
CA TYR A 245 5.83 8.62 9.68
C TYR A 245 6.33 8.17 8.31
N LEU A 246 7.42 7.43 8.28
CA LEU A 246 7.96 6.84 7.06
C LEU A 246 7.64 5.35 7.07
N ILE A 247 6.80 4.90 6.14
CA ILE A 247 6.31 3.53 6.11
C ILE A 247 6.70 2.88 4.79
N ASP A 248 7.67 1.97 4.84
CA ASP A 248 8.21 1.30 3.66
C ASP A 248 7.55 -0.08 3.48
N GLU A 249 6.73 -0.21 2.44
CA GLU A 249 5.95 -1.40 2.07
C GLU A 249 5.14 -2.01 3.24
N PRO A 250 4.09 -1.31 3.72
CA PRO A 250 3.16 -1.86 4.70
C PRO A 250 2.34 -3.06 4.19
N SER A 251 2.15 -3.24 2.88
CA SER A 251 1.40 -4.36 2.27
C SER A 251 2.12 -5.71 2.25
N ALA A 252 3.43 -5.75 2.49
CA ALA A 252 4.23 -6.98 2.43
C ALA A 252 3.70 -8.05 3.39
N TYR A 253 3.60 -9.31 2.93
CA TYR A 253 3.09 -10.47 3.69
C TYR A 253 1.65 -10.38 4.19
N LEU A 254 0.94 -9.27 3.91
CA LEU A 254 -0.47 -9.13 4.27
C LEU A 254 -1.35 -9.70 3.15
N ASP A 255 -2.38 -10.43 3.55
CA ASP A 255 -3.47 -10.83 2.65
C ASP A 255 -4.29 -9.59 2.22
N SER A 256 -5.17 -9.78 1.24
CA SER A 256 -6.00 -8.70 0.68
C SER A 256 -6.85 -7.96 1.72
N GLU A 257 -7.33 -8.65 2.75
CA GLU A 257 -8.14 -8.03 3.81
C GLU A 257 -7.28 -7.21 4.76
N GLN A 258 -6.19 -7.80 5.23
CA GLN A 258 -5.23 -7.16 6.13
C GLN A 258 -4.60 -5.91 5.50
N ARG A 259 -4.34 -5.91 4.18
CA ARG A 259 -3.87 -4.72 3.45
C ARG A 259 -4.85 -3.55 3.55
N ILE A 260 -6.13 -3.82 3.30
CA ILE A 260 -7.17 -2.78 3.33
C ILE A 260 -7.38 -2.26 4.76
N ILE A 261 -7.36 -3.15 5.76
CA ILE A 261 -7.44 -2.77 7.17
C ILE A 261 -6.23 -1.91 7.56
N ALA A 262 -5.02 -2.33 7.19
CA ALA A 262 -3.80 -1.55 7.45
C ALA A 262 -3.87 -0.16 6.80
N ALA A 263 -4.35 -0.07 5.56
CA ALA A 263 -4.56 1.21 4.87
C ALA A 263 -5.56 2.11 5.62
N LYS A 264 -6.69 1.55 6.06
CA LYS A 264 -7.71 2.25 6.87
C LYS A 264 -7.12 2.78 8.18
N VAL A 265 -6.35 1.95 8.89
CA VAL A 265 -5.72 2.30 10.17
C VAL A 265 -4.70 3.42 9.99
N ILE A 266 -3.79 3.29 9.01
CA ILE A 266 -2.78 4.31 8.72
C ILE A 266 -3.47 5.64 8.37
N LYS A 267 -4.45 5.63 7.46
CA LYS A 267 -5.16 6.85 7.08
C LYS A 267 -5.86 7.51 8.25
N ARG A 268 -6.64 6.74 9.02
CA ARG A 268 -7.38 7.25 10.17
C ARG A 268 -6.44 7.84 11.22
N PHE A 269 -5.35 7.14 11.54
CA PHE A 269 -4.37 7.61 12.51
C PHE A 269 -3.72 8.93 12.07
N ILE A 270 -3.24 9.02 10.82
CA ILE A 270 -2.56 10.22 10.32
C ILE A 270 -3.49 11.44 10.33
N VAL A 271 -4.74 11.27 9.88
CA VAL A 271 -5.75 12.34 9.88
C VAL A 271 -6.13 12.75 11.30
N HIS A 272 -6.43 11.79 12.18
CA HIS A 272 -6.89 12.07 13.54
C HIS A 272 -5.82 12.78 14.39
N PHE A 273 -4.56 12.34 14.28
CA PHE A 273 -3.45 12.92 15.06
C PHE A 273 -2.76 14.12 14.36
N LYS A 274 -3.28 14.57 13.21
CA LYS A 274 -2.74 15.67 12.39
C LYS A 274 -1.25 15.52 12.10
N ARG A 275 -0.85 14.32 11.67
CA ARG A 275 0.54 13.93 11.37
C ARG A 275 0.75 13.86 9.86
N THR A 276 1.98 13.64 9.41
CA THR A 276 2.27 13.40 7.99
C THR A 276 2.82 12.00 7.81
N ALA A 277 2.50 11.33 6.71
CA ALA A 277 3.13 10.06 6.36
C ALA A 277 3.70 10.07 4.94
N PHE A 278 4.90 9.49 4.79
CA PHE A 278 5.40 9.03 3.50
C PHE A 278 5.28 7.52 3.44
N VAL A 279 4.58 7.02 2.43
CA VAL A 279 4.31 5.59 2.29
C VAL A 279 4.87 5.09 0.96
N VAL A 280 5.73 4.08 0.98
CA VAL A 280 6.14 3.36 -0.22
C VAL A 280 5.21 2.18 -0.39
N GLU A 281 4.52 2.12 -1.53
CA GLU A 281 3.58 1.05 -1.83
C GLU A 281 3.66 0.58 -3.28
N HIS A 282 3.33 -0.69 -3.46
CA HIS A 282 3.23 -1.37 -4.75
C HIS A 282 1.81 -1.86 -5.04
N ASP A 283 0.97 -1.94 -4.02
CA ASP A 283 -0.44 -2.28 -4.17
C ASP A 283 -1.24 -1.03 -4.56
N PHE A 284 -1.86 -1.05 -5.75
CA PHE A 284 -2.60 0.10 -6.28
C PHE A 284 -3.80 0.49 -5.43
N ILE A 285 -4.47 -0.49 -4.84
CA ILE A 285 -5.67 -0.25 -4.03
C ILE A 285 -5.25 0.47 -2.75
N MET A 286 -4.21 -0.04 -2.08
CA MET A 286 -3.66 0.57 -0.88
C MET A 286 -3.07 1.95 -1.16
N ALA A 287 -2.29 2.11 -2.24
CA ALA A 287 -1.71 3.38 -2.65
C ALA A 287 -2.79 4.43 -2.92
N THR A 288 -3.83 4.09 -3.68
CA THR A 288 -4.91 5.02 -4.01
C THR A 288 -5.74 5.38 -2.78
N TYR A 289 -5.97 4.41 -1.89
CA TYR A 289 -6.73 4.65 -0.66
C TYR A 289 -5.99 5.60 0.29
N LEU A 290 -4.67 5.44 0.40
CA LEU A 290 -3.81 6.21 1.29
C LEU A 290 -3.46 7.60 0.76
N ALA A 291 -3.15 7.72 -0.53
CA ALA A 291 -2.52 8.91 -1.09
C ALA A 291 -3.44 10.13 -1.15
N ASP A 292 -2.97 11.25 -0.62
CA ASP A 292 -3.45 12.59 -0.97
C ASP A 292 -2.57 13.18 -2.10
N ARG A 293 -1.27 12.93 -2.01
CA ARG A 293 -0.25 13.31 -2.99
C ARG A 293 0.66 12.14 -3.31
N VAL A 294 1.34 12.23 -4.45
CA VAL A 294 2.21 11.17 -4.96
C VAL A 294 3.53 11.72 -5.45
N VAL A 295 4.60 11.01 -5.11
CA VAL A 295 5.95 11.19 -5.66
C VAL A 295 6.20 10.08 -6.66
N VAL A 296 6.30 10.45 -7.93
CA VAL A 296 6.60 9.51 -9.02
C VAL A 296 8.09 9.50 -9.28
N TYR A 297 8.68 8.31 -9.31
CA TYR A 297 10.07 8.10 -9.65
C TYR A 297 10.21 7.81 -11.15
N ASP A 298 11.04 8.61 -11.82
CA ASP A 298 11.44 8.38 -13.21
C ASP A 298 12.86 7.81 -13.27
N GLY A 299 13.23 7.20 -14.40
CA GLY A 299 14.59 6.75 -14.69
C GLY A 299 14.72 5.23 -14.88
N THR A 300 15.96 4.76 -14.90
CA THR A 300 16.32 3.36 -15.14
C THR A 300 16.75 2.70 -13.82
N PRO A 301 16.08 1.61 -13.41
CA PRO A 301 16.44 0.85 -12.21
C PRO A 301 17.94 0.55 -12.12
N SER A 302 18.51 0.72 -10.92
CA SER A 302 19.93 0.42 -10.63
C SER A 302 20.97 1.29 -11.36
N VAL A 303 20.58 2.27 -12.17
CA VAL A 303 21.51 3.20 -12.85
C VAL A 303 21.28 4.64 -12.40
N HIS A 304 20.12 5.20 -12.74
CA HIS A 304 19.79 6.60 -12.44
C HIS A 304 18.30 6.74 -12.24
N ALA A 305 17.91 7.40 -11.15
CA ALA A 305 16.52 7.68 -10.86
C ALA A 305 16.32 9.12 -10.37
N VAL A 306 15.17 9.68 -10.71
CA VAL A 306 14.75 11.02 -10.29
C VAL A 306 13.46 10.90 -9.49
N ALA A 307 13.52 11.28 -8.20
CA ALA A 307 12.32 11.46 -7.39
C ALA A 307 11.73 12.85 -7.67
N ASN A 308 10.55 12.90 -8.28
CA ASN A 308 9.89 14.17 -8.57
C ASN A 308 9.29 14.81 -7.31
N SER A 309 9.01 16.10 -7.37
CA SER A 309 8.28 16.80 -6.32
C SER A 309 6.87 16.20 -6.14
N PRO A 310 6.27 16.23 -4.94
CA PRO A 310 4.96 15.62 -4.72
C PRO A 310 3.88 16.32 -5.55
N GLN A 311 3.07 15.54 -6.25
CA GLN A 311 2.00 16.00 -7.14
C GLN A 311 0.63 15.53 -6.61
N SER A 312 -0.46 16.05 -7.17
CA SER A 312 -1.80 15.55 -6.86
C SER A 312 -1.95 14.08 -7.28
N LEU A 313 -2.83 13.34 -6.60
CA LEU A 313 -3.11 11.94 -6.90
C LEU A 313 -3.35 11.68 -8.39
N LEU A 314 -4.24 12.45 -9.01
CA LEU A 314 -4.58 12.29 -10.42
C LEU A 314 -3.38 12.50 -11.35
N THR A 315 -2.61 13.57 -11.14
CA THR A 315 -1.46 13.91 -11.99
C THR A 315 -0.35 12.87 -11.85
N GLY A 316 -0.01 12.49 -10.61
CA GLY A 316 1.03 11.51 -10.34
C GLY A 316 0.65 10.12 -10.85
N MET A 317 -0.60 9.69 -10.63
CA MET A 317 -1.08 8.40 -11.14
C MET A 317 -1.10 8.37 -12.67
N ASN A 318 -1.57 9.42 -13.34
CA ASN A 318 -1.55 9.48 -14.81
C ASN A 318 -0.13 9.38 -15.35
N LYS A 319 0.83 10.09 -14.76
CA LYS A 319 2.24 10.02 -15.16
C LYS A 319 2.84 8.64 -14.95
N PHE A 320 2.60 8.04 -13.78
CA PHE A 320 3.10 6.71 -13.44
C PHE A 320 2.51 5.63 -14.35
N LEU A 321 1.19 5.64 -14.54
CA LEU A 321 0.48 4.67 -15.36
C LEU A 321 0.80 4.81 -16.86
N ALA A 322 1.01 6.03 -17.35
CA ALA A 322 1.48 6.27 -18.71
C ALA A 322 2.84 5.60 -18.94
N SER A 323 3.77 5.67 -17.97
CA SER A 323 5.08 5.00 -18.08
C SER A 323 5.00 3.47 -18.10
N LEU A 324 3.88 2.92 -17.63
CA LEU A 324 3.60 1.48 -17.61
C LEU A 324 2.72 1.03 -18.78
N GLU A 325 2.20 1.98 -19.58
CA GLU A 325 1.26 1.73 -20.68
C GLU A 325 -0.02 0.98 -20.25
N ILE A 326 -0.52 1.29 -19.06
CA ILE A 326 -1.65 0.59 -18.43
C ILE A 326 -2.66 1.59 -17.92
N THR A 327 -3.94 1.34 -18.16
CA THR A 327 -5.01 2.22 -17.71
C THR A 327 -5.91 1.56 -16.66
N PHE A 328 -6.50 2.40 -15.81
CA PHE A 328 -7.44 2.02 -14.77
C PHE A 328 -8.77 2.73 -14.98
N ARG A 329 -9.85 2.03 -14.65
CA ARG A 329 -11.21 2.57 -14.51
C ARG A 329 -11.72 2.33 -13.09
N ARG A 330 -12.83 2.94 -12.70
CA ARG A 330 -13.51 2.61 -11.44
C ARG A 330 -14.64 1.61 -11.67
N ASP A 331 -14.85 0.72 -10.70
CA ASP A 331 -16.11 -0.04 -10.65
C ASP A 331 -17.22 0.87 -10.06
N PRO A 332 -18.38 1.00 -10.71
CA PRO A 332 -19.45 1.87 -10.24
C PRO A 332 -20.09 1.42 -8.93
N SER A 333 -19.91 0.17 -8.50
CA SER A 333 -20.55 -0.36 -7.29
C SER A 333 -19.81 -0.03 -5.99
N ASN A 334 -18.47 -0.07 -6.01
CA ASN A 334 -17.63 0.07 -4.81
C ASN A 334 -16.46 1.04 -4.98
N TYR A 335 -16.38 1.72 -6.13
CA TYR A 335 -15.37 2.72 -6.49
C TYR A 335 -13.94 2.19 -6.49
N ARG A 336 -13.75 0.86 -6.50
CA ARG A 336 -12.41 0.26 -6.54
C ARG A 336 -11.72 0.60 -7.87
N PRO A 337 -10.40 0.83 -7.87
CA PRO A 337 -9.63 0.88 -9.11
C PRO A 337 -9.62 -0.51 -9.76
N ARG A 338 -9.87 -0.53 -11.06
CA ARG A 338 -9.93 -1.73 -11.89
C ARG A 338 -9.04 -1.55 -13.11
N ILE A 339 -8.10 -2.46 -13.29
CA ILE A 339 -7.18 -2.44 -14.43
C ILE A 339 -7.90 -2.86 -15.72
N ASN A 340 -7.63 -2.16 -16.82
CA ASN A 340 -8.13 -2.59 -18.12
C ASN A 340 -7.25 -3.69 -18.72
N LYS A 341 -7.87 -4.61 -19.45
CA LYS A 341 -7.14 -5.60 -20.25
C LYS A 341 -6.42 -4.88 -21.39
N LEU A 342 -5.22 -5.36 -21.71
CA LEU A 342 -4.37 -4.81 -22.77
C LEU A 342 -5.15 -4.77 -24.08
N ASP A 343 -5.06 -3.66 -24.81
CA ASP A 343 -5.66 -3.46 -26.14
C ASP A 343 -7.19 -3.60 -26.19
N SER A 344 -7.86 -3.59 -25.04
CA SER A 344 -9.31 -3.47 -25.01
C SER A 344 -9.74 -2.09 -25.51
N GLN A 345 -10.97 -1.99 -26.04
CA GLN A 345 -11.51 -0.72 -26.55
C GLN A 345 -11.37 0.43 -25.52
N LEU A 346 -11.72 0.16 -24.26
CA LEU A 346 -11.61 1.14 -23.17
C LEU A 346 -10.15 1.49 -22.81
N ASP A 347 -9.21 0.54 -22.93
CA ASP A 347 -7.77 0.82 -22.74
C ASP A 347 -7.26 1.78 -23.82
N GLN A 348 -7.65 1.55 -25.08
CA GLN A 348 -7.28 2.39 -26.21
C GLN A 348 -7.89 3.80 -26.11
N GLU A 349 -9.17 3.92 -25.79
CA GLU A 349 -9.84 5.22 -25.60
C GLU A 349 -9.21 6.03 -24.47
N GLN A 350 -8.85 5.38 -23.35
CA GLN A 350 -8.20 6.02 -22.22
C GLN A 350 -6.76 6.47 -22.55
N LYS A 351 -5.99 5.65 -23.27
CA LYS A 351 -4.66 6.02 -23.76
C LYS A 351 -4.71 7.22 -24.70
N LEU A 352 -5.67 7.25 -25.61
CA LEU A 352 -5.85 8.36 -26.57
C LEU A 352 -6.24 9.67 -25.86
N SER A 353 -7.06 9.60 -24.81
CA SER A 353 -7.45 10.78 -24.03
C SER A 353 -6.38 11.24 -23.03
N GLY A 354 -5.34 10.44 -22.79
CA GLY A 354 -4.31 10.70 -21.77
C GLY A 354 -4.79 10.50 -20.33
N ASN A 355 -6.01 9.97 -20.14
CA ASN A 355 -6.61 9.71 -18.83
C ASN A 355 -6.41 8.25 -18.44
N TYR A 356 -5.29 7.95 -17.79
CA TYR A 356 -4.94 6.62 -17.32
C TYR A 356 -5.59 6.28 -15.98
N PHE A 357 -6.03 7.28 -15.23
CA PHE A 357 -6.66 7.15 -13.91
C PHE A 357 -7.87 8.08 -13.79
N PHE A 358 -8.97 7.60 -13.19
CA PHE A 358 -10.20 8.38 -12.99
C PHE A 358 -10.48 8.62 -11.51
N MET A 359 -10.74 9.88 -11.18
CA MET A 359 -11.07 10.33 -9.81
C MET A 359 -12.53 10.76 -9.61
N ASP A 360 -13.28 11.04 -10.68
CA ASP A 360 -14.38 11.98 -10.54
C ASP A 360 -15.66 11.49 -9.83
N ALA A 361 -16.07 12.43 -8.95
CA ALA A 361 -17.31 12.76 -8.24
C ALA A 361 -18.09 11.65 -7.55
#